data_AF-A0A8B8A2J9-F1
#
_entry.id   AF-A0A8B8A2J9-F1
#
_cell.length_a   1.000
_cell.length_b   1.000
_cell.length_c   1.000
_cell.angle_alpha   90.00
_cell.angle_beta   90.00
_cell.angle_gamma   90.00
#
_symmetry.space_group_name_H-M   'P 1'
#
loop_
_entity.id
_entity.type
_entity.pdbx_description
1 polymer ?
#
loop_
_entity_poly.entity_id
_entity_poly.type
_entity_poly.pdbx_seq_one_letter_code
_entity_poly.pdbx_strand_id
1 'polypeptide(L)'
;MESDGKKSIRFYPGLDVLLLREIVADIPQNKSMWEAINKKLNDVLKERNAYVTLRACKDRLRHLQEAHRRQEMNSLQASGTDEEYDERAQLLTELAELDEERKKAKETSGKDTHAKEIQGKEIRMAAMESLAGTSKMNTDGNIREEYIKNMNRLL
;
A
#
# COMPACT_ATOMS: atom_id res chain seq x y z
N MET A 1 -11.41 31.54 -6.25
CA MET A 1 -12.81 31.07 -6.25
C MET A 1 -13.48 31.75 -5.08
N GLU A 2 -14.31 32.74 -5.39
CA GLU A 2 -15.11 33.48 -4.41
C GLU A 2 -15.96 32.52 -3.59
N SER A 3 -15.90 32.70 -2.27
CA SER A 3 -16.78 32.06 -1.31
C SER A 3 -18.15 32.72 -1.42
N ASP A 4 -19.11 32.05 -2.08
CA ASP A 4 -20.54 32.41 -2.23
C ASP A 4 -21.30 32.57 -0.89
N GLY A 5 -20.78 33.31 0.10
CA GLY A 5 -21.41 33.47 1.42
C GLY A 5 -21.49 32.21 2.28
N LYS A 6 -20.92 31.09 1.84
CA LYS A 6 -20.88 29.81 2.57
C LYS A 6 -19.91 29.89 3.75
N LYS A 7 -20.29 29.32 4.89
CA LYS A 7 -19.47 29.33 6.11
C LYS A 7 -18.68 28.03 6.26
N SER A 8 -17.37 28.14 6.50
CA SER A 8 -16.57 26.97 6.87
C SER A 8 -16.98 26.53 8.27
N ILE A 9 -17.28 25.25 8.46
CA ILE A 9 -17.70 24.69 9.75
C ILE A 9 -16.64 23.75 10.34
N ARG A 10 -16.75 23.51 11.64
CA ARG A 10 -16.03 22.43 12.32
C ARG A 10 -16.80 21.12 12.18
N PHE A 11 -16.07 20.01 12.29
CA PHE A 11 -16.66 18.69 12.35
C PHE A 11 -17.44 18.50 13.64
N TYR A 12 -18.54 17.76 13.54
CA TYR A 12 -19.42 17.33 14.62
C TYR A 12 -19.72 15.83 14.43
N PRO A 13 -20.25 15.12 15.45
CA PRO A 13 -20.36 13.65 15.41
C PRO A 13 -21.05 13.08 14.18
N GLY A 14 -22.25 13.55 13.82
CA GLY A 14 -22.91 13.10 12.59
C GLY A 14 -22.10 13.34 11.30
N LEU A 15 -21.32 14.43 11.21
CA LEU A 15 -20.44 14.66 10.06
C LEU A 15 -19.21 13.76 10.07
N ASP A 16 -18.72 13.35 11.25
CA ASP A 16 -17.67 12.35 11.39
C ASP A 16 -18.15 11.00 10.87
N VAL A 17 -19.35 10.57 11.25
CA VAL A 17 -19.96 9.33 10.78
C VAL A 17 -20.09 9.34 9.26
N LEU A 18 -20.61 10.43 8.67
CA LEU A 18 -20.70 10.56 7.21
C LEU A 18 -19.32 10.49 6.53
N LEU A 19 -18.32 11.18 7.09
CA LEU A 19 -16.95 11.15 6.56
C LEU A 19 -16.40 9.71 6.60
N LEU A 20 -16.56 9.00 7.71
CA LEU A 20 -16.04 7.65 7.90
C LEU A 20 -16.76 6.63 7.02
N ARG A 21 -18.09 6.69 6.90
CA ARG A 21 -18.87 5.83 6.00
C ARG A 21 -18.36 5.92 4.56
N GLU A 22 -18.15 7.13 4.06
CA GLU A 22 -17.64 7.33 2.70
C GLU A 22 -16.21 6.79 2.51
N ILE A 23 -15.36 6.91 3.53
CA ILE A 23 -13.98 6.43 3.49
C ILE A 23 -13.93 4.89 3.57
N VAL A 24 -14.76 4.27 4.42
CA VAL A 24 -14.87 2.81 4.51
C VAL A 24 -15.38 2.23 3.20
N ALA A 25 -16.41 2.84 2.62
CA ALA A 25 -16.97 2.41 1.35
C ALA A 25 -15.98 2.51 0.18
N ASP A 26 -15.13 3.55 0.16
CA ASP A 26 -14.11 3.74 -0.87
C ASP A 26 -12.84 4.41 -0.32
N ILE A 27 -11.88 3.61 0.14
CA ILE A 27 -10.66 4.09 0.81
C ILE A 27 -9.84 4.97 -0.16
N PRO A 28 -9.75 6.30 0.08
CA PRO A 28 -9.22 7.22 -0.90
C PRO A 28 -7.70 7.11 -1.03
N GLN A 29 -7.23 6.64 -2.19
CA GLN A 29 -5.80 6.45 -2.48
C GLN A 29 -5.11 7.68 -3.09
N ASN A 30 -5.89 8.59 -3.67
CA ASN A 30 -5.36 9.73 -4.44
C ASN A 30 -6.23 10.97 -4.23
N LYS A 31 -5.77 12.10 -4.80
CA LYS A 31 -6.43 13.41 -4.62
C LYS A 31 -7.87 13.43 -5.14
N SER A 32 -8.16 12.80 -6.28
CA SER A 32 -9.49 12.84 -6.89
C SER A 32 -10.53 12.07 -6.07
N MET A 33 -10.16 10.94 -5.47
CA MET A 33 -11.04 10.22 -4.54
C MET A 33 -11.36 11.06 -3.30
N TRP A 34 -10.35 11.72 -2.73
CA TRP A 34 -10.54 12.66 -1.63
C TRP A 34 -11.46 13.82 -2.01
N GLU A 35 -11.32 14.36 -3.22
CA GLU A 35 -12.20 15.42 -3.75
C GLU A 35 -13.63 14.94 -3.93
N ALA A 36 -13.84 13.68 -4.36
CA ALA A 36 -15.17 13.08 -4.46
C ALA A 36 -15.86 12.95 -3.10
N ILE A 37 -15.14 12.45 -2.08
CA ILE A 37 -15.65 12.38 -0.70
C ILE A 37 -15.98 13.78 -0.16
N ASN A 38 -15.07 14.75 -0.36
CA ASN A 38 -15.30 16.14 0.07
C ASN A 38 -16.52 16.77 -0.63
N LYS A 39 -16.73 16.47 -1.92
CA LYS A 39 -17.91 16.90 -2.66
C LYS A 39 -19.18 16.33 -2.05
N LYS A 40 -19.26 15.02 -1.78
CA LYS A 40 -20.42 14.38 -1.15
C LYS A 40 -20.76 14.99 0.20
N LEU A 41 -19.76 15.22 1.06
CA LEU A 41 -19.94 15.91 2.34
C LEU A 41 -20.49 17.33 2.15
N ASN A 42 -19.90 18.09 1.22
CA ASN A 42 -20.35 19.45 0.94
C ASN A 42 -21.74 19.49 0.31
N ASP A 43 -22.14 18.46 -0.44
CA ASP A 43 -23.50 18.33 -0.97
C ASP A 43 -24.54 18.22 0.17
N VAL A 44 -24.23 17.47 1.24
CA VAL A 44 -25.07 17.40 2.45
C VAL A 44 -25.10 18.73 3.21
N LEU A 45 -23.98 19.48 3.20
CA LEU A 45 -23.87 20.76 3.91
C LEU A 45 -24.48 21.95 3.15
N LYS A 46 -24.85 21.78 1.87
CA LYS A 46 -25.44 22.85 1.03
C LYS A 46 -26.64 23.51 1.69
N GLU A 47 -27.56 22.70 2.23
CA GLU A 47 -28.78 23.18 2.88
C GLU A 47 -28.50 24.04 4.12
N ARG A 48 -27.34 23.83 4.75
CA ARG A 48 -26.89 24.59 5.94
C ARG A 48 -26.07 25.83 5.59
N ASN A 49 -25.94 26.17 4.30
CA ASN A 49 -25.04 27.20 3.78
C ASN A 49 -23.61 27.07 4.36
N ALA A 50 -23.15 25.81 4.48
CA ALA A 50 -21.91 25.45 5.14
C ALA A 50 -21.02 24.62 4.20
N TYR A 51 -19.73 24.57 4.52
CA TYR A 51 -18.79 23.69 3.84
C TYR A 51 -17.64 23.25 4.76
N VAL A 52 -16.96 22.18 4.34
CA VAL A 52 -15.69 21.74 4.87
C VAL A 52 -14.65 21.66 3.76
N THR A 53 -13.41 22.03 4.06
CA THR A 53 -12.32 21.96 3.09
C THR A 53 -11.78 20.53 2.97
N LEU A 54 -11.18 20.21 1.82
CA LEU A 54 -10.49 18.95 1.58
C LEU A 54 -9.43 18.66 2.67
N ARG A 55 -8.68 19.71 3.07
CA ARG A 55 -7.69 19.62 4.13
C ARG A 55 -8.34 19.26 5.47
N ALA A 56 -9.46 19.89 5.80
CA ALA A 56 -10.19 19.59 7.02
C ALA A 56 -10.68 18.14 7.08
N CYS A 57 -11.14 17.56 5.96
CA CYS A 57 -11.51 16.13 5.90
C CYS A 57 -10.33 15.21 6.23
N LYS A 58 -9.16 15.46 5.63
CA LYS A 58 -7.94 14.66 5.86
C LYS A 58 -7.43 14.82 7.30
N ASP A 59 -7.35 16.04 7.78
CA ASP A 59 -6.93 16.34 9.15
C ASP A 59 -7.89 15.72 10.17
N ARG A 60 -9.20 15.72 9.87
CA ARG A 60 -10.20 15.08 10.74
C ARG A 60 -10.03 13.58 10.81
N LEU A 61 -9.89 12.88 9.68
CA LEU A 61 -9.64 11.44 9.68
C LEU A 61 -8.42 11.10 10.55
N ARG A 62 -7.30 11.81 10.36
CA ARG A 62 -6.08 11.60 11.15
C ARG A 62 -6.34 11.76 12.65
N HIS A 63 -7.08 12.80 13.05
CA HIS A 63 -7.42 13.02 14.45
C HIS A 63 -8.33 11.91 15.03
N LEU A 64 -9.32 11.45 14.25
CA LEU A 64 -10.21 10.36 14.66
C LEU A 64 -9.43 9.05 14.86
N GLN A 65 -8.57 8.69 13.91
CA GLN A 65 -7.72 7.50 14.00
C GLN A 65 -6.75 7.58 15.20
N GLU A 66 -6.17 8.75 15.46
CA GLU A 66 -5.25 8.91 16.58
C GLU A 66 -5.95 8.80 17.93
N ALA A 67 -7.09 9.47 18.09
CA ALA A 67 -7.88 9.34 19.30
C ALA A 67 -8.36 7.89 19.50
N HIS A 68 -8.70 7.17 18.42
CA HIS A 68 -9.13 5.78 18.49
C HIS A 68 -7.99 4.88 18.98
N ARG A 69 -6.80 5.06 18.41
CA ARG A 69 -5.58 4.35 18.82
C ARG A 69 -5.24 4.55 20.30
N ARG A 70 -5.48 5.75 20.83
CA ARG A 70 -5.25 6.08 22.24
C ARG A 70 -6.37 5.65 23.19
N GLN A 71 -7.44 5.04 22.66
CA GLN A 71 -8.67 4.76 23.40
C GLN A 71 -9.29 6.04 24.03
N GLU A 72 -8.99 7.21 23.46
CA GLU A 72 -9.47 8.52 23.92
C GLU A 72 -10.78 8.92 23.20
N MET A 73 -11.58 7.94 22.79
CA MET A 73 -12.87 8.20 22.11
C MET A 73 -13.85 8.97 22.99
N ASN A 74 -13.81 8.77 24.31
CA ASN A 74 -14.59 9.52 25.28
C ASN A 74 -14.32 11.03 25.21
N SER A 75 -13.08 11.44 24.86
CA SER A 75 -12.72 12.87 24.68
C SER A 75 -13.33 13.48 23.42
N LEU A 76 -13.81 12.67 22.47
CA LEU A 76 -14.54 13.09 21.27
C LEU A 76 -16.08 13.04 21.45
N GLN A 77 -16.56 12.74 22.66
CA GLN A 77 -17.99 12.60 22.99
C GLN A 77 -18.71 13.94 23.16
N ALA A 78 -18.02 15.08 22.98
CA ALA A 78 -18.49 16.38 23.44
C ALA A 78 -19.88 16.87 22.93
N SER A 79 -20.54 16.21 21.96
CA SER A 79 -21.95 16.47 21.58
C SER A 79 -22.55 15.46 20.57
N GLY A 80 -22.54 14.15 20.85
CA GLY A 80 -23.13 13.13 19.96
C GLY A 80 -24.14 12.25 20.68
N THR A 81 -25.00 11.55 19.94
CA THR A 81 -25.81 10.48 20.54
C THR A 81 -24.94 9.24 20.79
N ASP A 82 -25.39 8.35 21.67
CA ASP A 82 -24.67 7.10 21.95
C ASP A 82 -24.55 6.25 20.67
N GLU A 83 -25.55 6.29 19.79
CA GLU A 83 -25.53 5.59 18.50
C GLU A 83 -24.47 6.16 17.54
N GLU A 84 -24.33 7.49 17.45
CA GLU A 84 -23.28 8.11 16.62
C GLU A 84 -21.88 7.79 17.15
N TYR A 85 -21.75 7.63 18.47
CA TYR A 85 -20.50 7.24 19.10
C TYR A 85 -20.12 5.80 18.74
N ASP A 86 -21.06 4.86 18.94
CA ASP A 86 -20.85 3.43 18.68
C ASP A 86 -20.53 3.18 17.21
N GLU A 87 -21.28 3.82 16.30
CA GLU A 87 -21.03 3.69 14.87
C GLU A 87 -19.66 4.23 14.48
N ARG A 88 -19.25 5.38 15.03
CA ARG A 88 -17.92 5.95 14.78
C ARG A 88 -16.82 5.01 15.25
N ALA A 89 -16.97 4.38 16.42
CA ALA A 89 -16.00 3.43 16.95
C ALA A 89 -15.91 2.17 16.06
N GLN A 90 -17.05 1.66 15.61
CA GLN A 90 -17.11 0.52 14.68
C GLN A 90 -16.41 0.82 13.36
N LEU A 91 -16.73 1.95 12.72
CA LEU A 91 -16.11 2.36 11.45
C LEU A 91 -14.60 2.57 11.57
N LEU A 92 -14.12 3.11 12.70
CA LEU A 92 -12.68 3.29 12.94
C LEU A 92 -11.96 1.97 13.18
N THR A 93 -12.63 0.99 13.78
CA THR A 93 -12.11 -0.38 13.94
C THR A 93 -12.01 -1.06 12.57
N GLU A 94 -13.05 -0.99 11.76
CA GLU A 94 -13.05 -1.53 10.39
C GLU A 94 -11.94 -0.92 9.52
N LEU A 95 -11.74 0.40 9.59
CA LEU A 95 -10.64 1.05 8.88
C LEU A 95 -9.27 0.56 9.34
N ALA A 96 -9.08 0.35 10.64
CA ALA A 96 -7.82 -0.18 11.17
C ALA A 96 -7.57 -1.61 10.69
N GLU A 97 -8.59 -2.45 10.66
CA GLU A 97 -8.51 -3.83 10.15
C GLU A 97 -8.14 -3.85 8.65
N LEU A 98 -8.81 -3.03 7.83
CA LEU A 98 -8.52 -2.91 6.40
C LEU A 98 -7.10 -2.41 6.12
N ASP A 99 -6.59 -1.48 6.94
CA ASP A 99 -5.21 -1.01 6.82
C ASP A 99 -4.19 -2.12 7.17
N GLU A 100 -4.47 -2.94 8.19
CA GLU A 100 -3.63 -4.09 8.55
C GLU A 100 -3.66 -5.19 7.49
N GLU A 101 -4.82 -5.49 6.92
CA GLU A 101 -4.94 -6.44 5.80
C GLU A 101 -4.13 -5.98 4.58
N ARG A 102 -4.19 -4.69 4.24
CA ARG A 102 -3.39 -4.11 3.14
C ARG A 102 -1.89 -4.21 3.39
N LYS A 103 -1.44 -4.02 4.64
CA LYS A 103 -0.02 -4.20 4.99
C LYS A 103 0.41 -5.65 4.81
N LYS A 104 -0.37 -6.60 5.33
CA LYS A 104 -0.11 -8.05 5.19
C LYS A 104 -0.08 -8.48 3.72
N ALA A 105 -0.99 -7.99 2.88
CA ALA A 105 -1.03 -8.29 1.45
C ALA A 105 0.21 -7.75 0.70
N LYS A 106 0.72 -6.57 1.08
CA LYS A 106 1.96 -6.04 0.50
C LYS A 106 3.16 -6.88 0.88
N GLU A 107 3.25 -7.32 2.13
CA GLU A 107 4.35 -8.16 2.62
C GLU A 107 4.37 -9.54 1.94
N THR A 108 3.21 -10.15 1.69
CA THR A 108 3.13 -11.44 0.98
C THR A 108 3.47 -11.28 -0.50
N SER A 109 2.99 -10.23 -1.17
CA SER A 109 3.34 -9.97 -2.58
C SER A 109 4.83 -9.66 -2.80
N GLY A 110 5.48 -8.98 -1.85
CA GLY A 110 6.93 -8.71 -1.89
C GLY A 110 7.78 -9.97 -1.70
N LYS A 111 7.35 -10.89 -0.83
CA LYS A 111 8.02 -12.19 -0.66
C LYS A 111 7.90 -13.07 -1.90
N ASP A 112 6.72 -13.08 -2.52
CA ASP A 112 6.42 -13.94 -3.66
C ASP A 112 7.15 -13.49 -4.95
N THR A 113 7.31 -12.18 -5.13
CA THR A 113 8.10 -11.58 -6.22
C THR A 113 9.60 -11.81 -6.03
N HIS A 114 10.13 -11.64 -4.81
CA HIS A 114 11.54 -11.92 -4.52
C HIS A 114 11.90 -13.40 -4.66
N ALA A 115 11.03 -14.30 -4.20
CA ALA A 115 11.22 -15.75 -4.37
C ALA A 115 11.24 -16.17 -5.85
N LYS A 116 10.33 -15.61 -6.68
CA LYS A 116 10.31 -15.84 -8.14
C LYS A 116 11.54 -15.26 -8.84
N GLU A 117 12.06 -14.12 -8.39
CA GLU A 117 13.27 -13.53 -8.94
C GLU A 117 14.52 -14.35 -8.62
N ILE A 118 14.64 -14.85 -7.38
CA ILE A 118 15.72 -15.75 -6.97
C ILE A 118 15.66 -17.06 -7.76
N GLN A 119 14.50 -17.70 -7.83
CA GLN A 119 14.31 -18.93 -8.61
C GLN A 119 14.64 -18.72 -10.09
N GLY A 120 14.22 -17.59 -10.67
CA GLY A 120 14.56 -17.21 -12.04
C GLY A 120 16.06 -17.01 -12.25
N LYS A 121 16.78 -16.47 -11.26
CA LYS A 121 18.25 -16.32 -11.31
C LYS A 121 18.96 -17.67 -11.23
N GLU A 122 18.52 -18.55 -10.35
CA GLU A 122 19.09 -19.90 -10.18
C GLU A 122 18.95 -20.75 -11.45
N ILE A 123 17.78 -20.75 -12.09
CA ILE A 123 17.56 -21.49 -13.34
C ILE A 123 18.46 -20.97 -14.47
N ARG A 124 18.61 -19.65 -14.59
CA ARG A 124 19.49 -19.04 -15.60
C ARG A 124 20.96 -19.37 -15.36
N MET A 125 21.39 -19.38 -14.10
CA MET A 125 22.76 -19.71 -13.72
C MET A 125 23.07 -21.18 -14.03
N ALA A 126 22.19 -22.10 -13.64
CA ALA A 126 22.33 -23.53 -13.93
C ALA A 126 22.34 -23.82 -15.46
N ALA A 127 21.52 -23.13 -16.24
CA ALA A 127 21.52 -23.26 -17.70
C ALA A 127 22.82 -22.71 -18.33
N MET A 128 23.37 -21.61 -17.81
CA MET A 128 24.65 -21.08 -18.27
C MET A 128 25.82 -22.00 -17.92
N GLU A 129 25.80 -22.63 -16.74
CA GLU A 129 26.81 -23.62 -16.35
C GLU A 129 26.73 -24.87 -17.24
N SER A 130 25.54 -25.35 -17.60
CA SER A 130 25.40 -26.51 -18.50
C SER A 130 25.87 -26.19 -19.93
N LEU A 131 25.66 -24.97 -20.41
CA LEU A 131 26.16 -24.50 -21.71
C LEU A 131 27.69 -24.35 -21.68
N ALA A 132 28.25 -23.76 -20.62
CA ALA A 132 29.69 -23.65 -20.44
C ALA A 132 30.39 -25.03 -20.33
N GLY A 133 29.68 -26.05 -19.85
CA GLY A 133 30.13 -27.44 -19.78
C GLY A 133 30.16 -28.21 -21.11
N THR A 134 29.66 -27.65 -22.21
CA THR A 134 29.60 -28.36 -23.53
C THR A 134 30.65 -27.92 -24.54
N SER A 135 31.61 -27.08 -24.17
CA SER A 135 32.69 -26.64 -25.08
C SER A 135 34.04 -27.33 -24.82
N LYS A 136 34.08 -28.67 -24.84
CA LYS A 136 35.25 -29.52 -25.17
C LYS A 136 34.73 -30.88 -25.62
N MET A 137 35.17 -31.59 -26.65
CA MET A 137 36.16 -31.47 -27.71
C MET A 137 35.81 -32.66 -28.64
N ASN A 138 35.62 -32.43 -29.93
CA ASN A 138 35.69 -33.49 -30.95
C ASN A 138 36.72 -33.06 -32.00
N THR A 139 37.98 -32.99 -31.58
CA THR A 139 39.13 -33.17 -32.45
C THR A 139 40.27 -33.77 -31.63
N ASP A 140 40.68 -34.95 -32.08
CA ASP A 140 42.03 -35.50 -32.05
C ASP A 140 42.65 -35.88 -30.71
N GLY A 141 42.33 -37.11 -30.30
CA GLY A 141 43.15 -37.91 -29.39
C GLY A 141 44.49 -38.35 -30.01
N ASN A 142 45.34 -37.40 -30.47
CA ASN A 142 46.71 -37.73 -30.88
C ASN A 142 47.79 -36.69 -30.56
N ILE A 143 47.47 -35.55 -29.93
CA ILE A 143 48.49 -34.49 -29.69
C ILE A 143 49.32 -34.74 -28.42
N ARG A 144 48.79 -35.48 -27.44
CA ARG A 144 49.49 -35.70 -26.15
C ARG A 144 50.64 -36.71 -26.22
N GLU A 145 50.60 -37.70 -27.10
CA GLU A 145 51.70 -38.67 -27.24
C GLU A 145 52.89 -38.10 -28.05
N GLU A 146 52.63 -37.25 -29.04
CA GLU A 146 53.66 -36.67 -29.91
C GLU A 146 54.54 -35.64 -29.17
N TYR A 147 53.96 -34.89 -28.23
CA TYR A 147 54.71 -33.96 -27.37
C TYR A 147 55.66 -34.68 -26.41
N ILE A 148 55.24 -35.82 -25.83
CA ILE A 148 56.07 -36.58 -24.87
C ILE A 148 57.19 -37.33 -25.60
N LYS A 149 56.95 -37.85 -26.81
CA LYS A 149 57.99 -38.47 -27.65
C LYS A 149 59.07 -37.48 -28.08
N ASN A 150 58.69 -36.26 -28.47
CA ASN A 150 59.66 -35.27 -28.95
C ASN A 150 60.47 -34.64 -27.80
N MET A 151 59.93 -34.56 -26.59
CA MET A 151 60.66 -34.00 -25.44
C MET A 151 61.74 -34.95 -24.89
N ASN A 152 61.58 -36.26 -25.05
CA ASN A 152 62.58 -37.27 -24.64
C ASN A 152 63.68 -37.53 -25.70
N ARG A 153 63.61 -36.89 -26.87
CA ARG A 153 64.62 -37.02 -27.94
C ARG A 153 65.65 -35.88 -27.92
N LEU A 154 65.50 -34.93 -27.00
CA LEU A 154 66.31 -33.71 -26.87
C LEU A 154 67.15 -33.67 -25.57
N LEU A 155 67.28 -34.81 -24.88
CA LEU A 155 68.29 -35.09 -23.85
C LEU A 155 69.14 -36.28 -24.31
#